data_AF-A0A3B0W805-F1
#
_entry.id   AF-A0A3B0W805-F1
#
_cell.length_a   1.000
_cell.length_b   1.000
_cell.length_c   1.000
_cell.angle_alpha   90.00
_cell.angle_beta   90.00
_cell.angle_gamma   90.00
#
_symmetry.space_group_name_H-M   'P 1'
#
loop_
_entity.id
_entity.type
_entity.pdbx_description
1 polymer ?
#
loop_
_entity_poly.entity_id
_entity_poly.type
_entity_poly.pdbx_seq_one_letter_code
_entity_poly.pdbx_strand_id
1 'polypeptide(L)'
;MCIRKTFIILQALILSTSAIAISPWLENLSHPDKQQQIDLRWTAYGGQADFQFYYGMLDDMEIQMASTPLTEKDSWDKYHHILQVKQLGGLDLQVPFGKLEAIPTGTLQLEGVISFSYKGAVLNLQQLAVRPTNRKIPSAEIAVLDVVDSNGNIVFYLDHIHALLDKEAGKLTLKNMDLIATKWFAEKLGNKHIENLVIAQVHINTELNIPANAYKTDDFIEGLTCAGRPIWPDENFEADVELIELTAQFRRNLSGNRIVITPSARLRNSDAINAADVAWWRKFSSINPPYNNDQHPFLNWAMYREIDGRFEQIGLSGIKHAFLTINASCAINCGNSNILWPGCEDVYGVGTNDNGSHLGPRDEVSSFLGLWESTGSFFDPGSTGSQTNSSNGTDENRMVVEESLIADSNNDYYISGWYTIRDDVNIFNTMGFRKYDLTDNGTTWGLQSASNFTVGPASDAYVSPSTGVDLVNLIASQRVTTLEGHLTVAAKIFDLGGGVFRYNYMVENHDYDPKLDQFEIPLIDSASLSSTVFADLDVSAANNWSFNQLNNKLTITGTTANAQAWGSIYSFSFTTNVAPVVGSISLQKAGGGAADILVSTLVPDTTSGDLIFADSFE
;
A
#
# COMPACT_ATOMS: atom_id res chain seq x y z
N MET A 1 -76.85 7.51 22.43
CA MET A 1 -76.41 8.61 21.55
C MET A 1 -75.04 9.06 22.04
N CYS A 2 -73.97 8.49 21.49
CA CYS A 2 -72.59 8.78 21.90
C CYS A 2 -71.75 8.94 20.63
N ILE A 3 -71.28 10.16 20.41
CA ILE A 3 -70.62 10.62 19.17
C ILE A 3 -69.15 10.15 19.21
N ARG A 4 -68.75 9.33 18.22
CA ARG A 4 -67.35 9.01 17.90
C ARG A 4 -66.69 10.26 17.30
N LYS A 5 -65.63 10.78 17.95
CA LYS A 5 -64.71 11.75 17.36
C LYS A 5 -63.56 10.98 16.70
N THR A 6 -63.45 11.09 15.38
CA THR A 6 -62.33 10.59 14.58
C THR A 6 -61.15 11.55 14.73
N PHE A 7 -60.02 11.07 15.26
CA PHE A 7 -58.75 11.80 15.23
C PHE A 7 -58.06 11.52 13.89
N ILE A 8 -57.85 12.56 13.10
CA ILE A 8 -56.98 12.53 11.91
C ILE A 8 -55.56 12.80 12.42
N ILE A 9 -54.69 11.79 12.37
CA ILE A 9 -53.26 11.94 12.63
C ILE A 9 -52.62 12.44 11.33
N LEU A 10 -52.24 13.72 11.33
CA LEU A 10 -51.43 14.32 10.27
C LEU A 10 -49.99 13.84 10.46
N GLN A 11 -49.55 12.83 9.69
CA GLN A 11 -48.13 12.46 9.61
C GLN A 11 -47.40 13.57 8.85
N ALA A 12 -46.69 14.42 9.57
CA ALA A 12 -45.68 15.29 8.98
C ALA A 12 -44.52 14.39 8.50
N LEU A 13 -44.31 14.32 7.18
CA LEU A 13 -43.06 13.83 6.61
C LEU A 13 -41.95 14.78 7.10
N ILE A 14 -41.17 14.34 8.09
CA ILE A 14 -39.87 14.93 8.36
C ILE A 14 -38.95 14.39 7.27
N LEU A 15 -38.76 15.17 6.21
CA LEU A 15 -37.63 15.00 5.31
C LEU A 15 -36.37 15.19 6.17
N SER A 16 -35.73 14.08 6.55
CA SER A 16 -34.37 14.12 7.09
C SER A 16 -33.47 14.56 5.95
N THR A 17 -33.19 15.85 5.86
CA THR A 17 -32.04 16.33 5.09
C THR A 17 -30.82 15.78 5.80
N SER A 18 -30.22 14.73 5.26
CA SER A 18 -28.86 14.33 5.63
C SER A 18 -27.99 15.57 5.43
N ALA A 19 -27.59 16.21 6.52
CA ALA A 19 -26.60 17.29 6.45
C ALA A 19 -25.32 16.62 5.92
N ILE A 20 -25.01 16.89 4.66
CA ILE A 20 -23.72 16.50 4.08
C ILE A 20 -22.68 17.23 4.92
N ALA A 21 -21.74 16.49 5.49
CA ALA A 21 -20.63 17.10 6.23
C ALA A 21 -19.89 18.01 5.26
N ILE A 22 -19.90 19.31 5.55
CA ILE A 22 -19.19 20.31 4.77
C ILE A 22 -17.71 20.20 5.15
N SER A 23 -16.82 20.22 4.17
CA SER A 23 -15.38 20.10 4.42
C SER A 23 -14.90 21.20 5.37
N PRO A 24 -13.96 20.93 6.30
CA PRO A 24 -13.56 21.88 7.34
C PRO A 24 -13.10 23.24 6.80
N TRP A 25 -12.49 23.27 5.61
CA TRP A 25 -12.08 24.51 4.98
C TRP A 25 -13.25 25.42 4.61
N LEU A 26 -14.36 24.84 4.13
CA LEU A 26 -15.56 25.58 3.81
C LEU A 26 -16.14 26.18 5.08
N GLU A 27 -16.09 25.48 6.22
CA GLU A 27 -16.55 26.03 7.51
C GLU A 27 -15.78 27.32 7.87
N ASN A 28 -14.47 27.31 7.67
CA ASN A 28 -13.58 28.44 7.97
C ASN A 28 -13.57 29.55 6.91
N LEU A 29 -14.11 29.30 5.71
CA LEU A 29 -14.19 30.30 4.65
C LEU A 29 -15.19 31.41 4.99
N SER A 30 -14.71 32.66 5.02
CA SER A 30 -15.54 33.86 5.12
C SER A 30 -15.71 34.52 3.75
N HIS A 31 -16.81 34.19 3.07
CA HIS A 31 -17.13 34.75 1.75
C HIS A 31 -18.64 34.99 1.61
N PRO A 32 -19.10 36.13 1.06
CA PRO A 32 -20.53 36.46 0.96
C PRO A 32 -21.33 35.42 0.18
N ASP A 33 -20.74 34.82 -0.86
CA ASP A 33 -21.39 33.81 -1.69
C ASP A 33 -21.22 32.37 -1.19
N LYS A 34 -20.61 32.15 0.00
CA LYS A 34 -20.27 30.80 0.49
C LYS A 34 -21.46 29.83 0.45
N GLN A 35 -22.57 30.22 1.07
CA GLN A 35 -23.75 29.35 1.10
C GLN A 35 -24.32 29.12 -0.31
N GLN A 36 -24.33 30.15 -1.14
CA GLN A 36 -24.77 30.03 -2.53
C GLN A 36 -23.90 29.04 -3.31
N GLN A 37 -22.56 29.08 -3.15
CA GLN A 37 -21.65 28.17 -3.83
C GLN A 37 -21.74 26.74 -3.30
N ILE A 38 -21.96 26.56 -1.98
CA ILE A 38 -22.22 25.25 -1.37
C ILE A 38 -23.54 24.66 -1.90
N ASP A 39 -24.55 25.48 -2.15
CA ASP A 39 -25.85 25.03 -2.67
C ASP A 39 -25.87 24.89 -4.21
N LEU A 40 -24.89 25.47 -4.89
CA LEU A 40 -24.78 25.41 -6.35
C LEU A 40 -24.45 23.97 -6.79
N ARG A 41 -25.14 23.50 -7.84
CA ARG A 41 -24.91 22.17 -8.42
C ARG A 41 -24.42 22.31 -9.84
N TRP A 42 -23.24 21.78 -10.10
CA TRP A 42 -22.78 21.53 -11.46
C TRP A 42 -23.30 20.16 -11.88
N THR A 43 -23.38 19.89 -13.17
CA THR A 43 -23.89 18.61 -13.66
C THR A 43 -22.89 17.98 -14.62
N ALA A 44 -22.48 16.75 -14.34
CA ALA A 44 -21.70 15.91 -15.25
C ALA A 44 -22.61 14.93 -15.99
N TYR A 45 -22.54 14.87 -17.31
CA TYR A 45 -23.44 14.05 -18.13
C TYR A 45 -22.78 13.63 -19.45
N GLY A 46 -23.36 12.61 -20.10
CA GLY A 46 -22.84 12.13 -21.38
C GLY A 46 -21.39 11.62 -21.32
N GLY A 47 -20.81 11.37 -22.48
CA GLY A 47 -19.44 10.87 -22.62
C GLY A 47 -19.35 9.35 -22.59
N GLN A 48 -18.32 8.79 -21.94
CA GLN A 48 -17.96 7.38 -22.03
C GLN A 48 -17.44 6.84 -20.70
N ALA A 49 -17.79 5.60 -20.39
CA ALA A 49 -17.24 4.81 -19.30
C ALA A 49 -16.39 3.68 -19.89
N ASP A 50 -15.13 3.62 -19.49
CA ASP A 50 -14.14 2.67 -19.96
C ASP A 50 -13.79 1.70 -18.82
N PHE A 51 -14.09 0.43 -19.00
CA PHE A 51 -13.85 -0.63 -18.04
C PHE A 51 -12.65 -1.47 -18.48
N GLN A 52 -11.61 -1.50 -17.64
CA GLN A 52 -10.38 -2.26 -17.84
C GLN A 52 -10.35 -3.48 -16.92
N PHE A 53 -10.99 -4.57 -17.34
CA PHE A 53 -11.11 -5.80 -16.55
C PHE A 53 -9.78 -6.55 -16.44
N TYR A 54 -9.55 -7.17 -15.28
CA TYR A 54 -8.37 -8.01 -15.03
C TYR A 54 -8.62 -9.44 -15.52
N TYR A 55 -8.56 -9.64 -16.83
CA TYR A 55 -8.88 -10.92 -17.46
C TYR A 55 -8.07 -12.10 -16.91
N GLY A 56 -6.77 -11.95 -16.67
CA GLY A 56 -5.96 -13.04 -16.09
C GLY A 56 -6.48 -13.49 -14.73
N MET A 57 -6.87 -12.54 -13.88
CA MET A 57 -7.50 -12.83 -12.58
C MET A 57 -8.86 -13.50 -12.76
N LEU A 58 -9.69 -13.03 -13.68
CA LEU A 58 -10.99 -13.64 -13.95
C LEU A 58 -10.83 -15.06 -14.51
N ASP A 59 -9.85 -15.29 -15.38
CA ASP A 59 -9.50 -16.60 -15.94
C ASP A 59 -9.05 -17.58 -14.82
N ASP A 60 -8.20 -17.12 -13.89
CA ASP A 60 -7.81 -17.88 -12.68
C ASP A 60 -9.02 -18.28 -11.81
N MET A 61 -10.08 -17.48 -11.85
CA MET A 61 -11.35 -17.74 -11.17
C MET A 61 -12.35 -18.55 -12.01
N GLU A 62 -11.94 -19.05 -13.19
CA GLU A 62 -12.78 -19.71 -14.19
C GLU A 62 -13.95 -18.85 -14.70
N ILE A 63 -13.82 -17.52 -14.61
CA ILE A 63 -14.81 -16.54 -15.04
C ILE A 63 -14.40 -16.02 -16.40
N GLN A 64 -15.23 -16.29 -17.39
CA GLN A 64 -15.01 -15.85 -18.77
C GLN A 64 -15.88 -14.63 -19.07
N MET A 65 -15.31 -13.64 -19.75
CA MET A 65 -16.07 -12.51 -20.28
C MET A 65 -16.35 -12.69 -21.77
N ALA A 66 -17.57 -12.41 -22.21
CA ALA A 66 -17.98 -12.64 -23.60
C ALA A 66 -17.47 -11.56 -24.58
N SER A 67 -17.08 -10.38 -24.09
CA SER A 67 -16.48 -9.35 -24.93
C SER A 67 -15.02 -9.65 -25.20
N THR A 68 -14.68 -9.91 -26.46
CA THR A 68 -13.30 -9.94 -26.92
C THR A 68 -12.75 -8.52 -26.79
N PRO A 69 -11.66 -8.34 -26.04
CA PRO A 69 -11.07 -7.02 -25.89
C PRO A 69 -10.40 -6.54 -27.21
N LEU A 70 -10.18 -5.23 -27.33
CA LEU A 70 -9.69 -4.58 -28.54
C LEU A 70 -8.22 -4.93 -28.92
N THR A 71 -7.42 -5.55 -28.04
CA THR A 71 -5.96 -5.79 -28.23
C THR A 71 -5.41 -7.10 -27.58
N GLU A 72 -4.12 -7.23 -27.19
CA GLU A 72 -3.44 -8.50 -26.80
C GLU A 72 -3.63 -8.95 -25.33
N LYS A 73 -3.57 -10.27 -25.07
CA LYS A 73 -3.87 -10.97 -23.79
C LYS A 73 -3.02 -10.62 -22.56
N ASP A 74 -1.82 -10.07 -22.74
CA ASP A 74 -0.84 -9.99 -21.66
C ASP A 74 -0.58 -8.55 -21.15
N SER A 75 -1.50 -7.60 -21.39
CA SER A 75 -1.39 -6.22 -20.92
C SER A 75 -2.76 -5.69 -20.47
N TRP A 76 -3.05 -5.79 -19.17
CA TRP A 76 -4.35 -5.43 -18.59
C TRP A 76 -4.72 -3.94 -18.75
N ASP A 77 -3.74 -3.07 -19.00
CA ASP A 77 -3.92 -1.65 -19.35
C ASP A 77 -4.36 -1.41 -20.81
N LYS A 78 -4.31 -2.45 -21.66
CA LYS A 78 -4.65 -2.37 -23.10
C LYS A 78 -6.04 -2.90 -23.43
N TYR A 79 -6.82 -3.27 -22.42
CA TYR A 79 -8.13 -3.89 -22.57
C TYR A 79 -9.24 -2.98 -22.11
N HIS A 80 -9.93 -2.41 -23.08
CA HIS A 80 -10.94 -1.38 -22.88
C HIS A 80 -12.31 -1.89 -23.29
N HIS A 81 -13.24 -1.99 -22.33
CA HIS A 81 -14.66 -2.23 -22.59
C HIS A 81 -15.41 -0.92 -22.43
N ILE A 82 -15.61 -0.21 -23.54
CA ILE A 82 -16.18 1.14 -23.56
C ILE A 82 -17.70 1.08 -23.69
N LEU A 83 -18.40 1.65 -22.71
CA LEU A 83 -19.84 1.89 -22.74
C LEU A 83 -20.10 3.39 -22.94
N GLN A 84 -21.06 3.73 -23.80
CA GLN A 84 -21.48 5.13 -23.95
C GLN A 84 -22.32 5.54 -22.74
N VAL A 85 -22.11 6.77 -22.25
CA VAL A 85 -22.96 7.38 -21.24
C VAL A 85 -24.06 8.14 -21.96
N LYS A 86 -25.33 7.83 -21.66
CA LYS A 86 -26.46 8.50 -22.29
C LYS A 86 -26.44 9.98 -21.99
N GLN A 87 -26.90 10.76 -22.97
CA GLN A 87 -27.23 12.19 -22.81
C GLN A 87 -28.58 12.36 -22.07
N LEU A 88 -28.76 11.61 -20.98
CA LEU A 88 -29.98 11.59 -20.17
C LEU A 88 -29.59 11.46 -18.69
N GLY A 89 -30.05 12.41 -17.88
CA GLY A 89 -29.62 12.51 -16.49
C GLY A 89 -28.22 13.12 -16.38
N GLY A 90 -27.59 12.91 -15.24
CA GLY A 90 -26.28 13.43 -14.90
C GLY A 90 -25.96 13.21 -13.43
N LEU A 91 -24.69 13.30 -13.07
CA LEU A 91 -24.27 13.41 -11.68
C LEU A 91 -24.34 14.87 -11.25
N ASP A 92 -24.96 15.12 -10.10
CA ASP A 92 -24.89 16.43 -9.46
C ASP A 92 -23.57 16.52 -8.70
N LEU A 93 -22.86 17.61 -8.88
CA LEU A 93 -21.56 17.85 -8.26
C LEU A 93 -21.67 19.04 -7.31
N GLN A 94 -21.06 18.90 -6.14
CA GLN A 94 -20.75 20.03 -5.26
C GLN A 94 -19.37 20.54 -5.63
N VAL A 95 -19.35 21.72 -6.23
CA VAL A 95 -18.12 22.36 -6.71
C VAL A 95 -17.98 23.78 -6.15
N PRO A 96 -18.04 23.96 -4.81
CA PRO A 96 -17.97 25.29 -4.23
C PRO A 96 -16.62 25.93 -4.59
N PHE A 97 -16.67 27.14 -5.14
CA PHE A 97 -15.46 27.87 -5.54
C PHE A 97 -14.55 27.11 -6.52
N GLY A 98 -15.11 26.23 -7.36
CA GLY A 98 -14.35 25.52 -8.38
C GLY A 98 -13.61 24.27 -7.88
N LYS A 99 -13.78 23.86 -6.61
CA LYS A 99 -13.22 22.65 -6.01
C LYS A 99 -14.26 21.55 -5.88
N LEU A 100 -13.99 20.37 -6.43
CA LEU A 100 -14.93 19.24 -6.38
C LEU A 100 -14.87 18.58 -5.00
N GLU A 101 -15.93 18.76 -4.22
CA GLU A 101 -16.02 18.26 -2.83
C GLU A 101 -16.81 16.96 -2.72
N ALA A 102 -17.89 16.85 -3.51
CA ALA A 102 -18.79 15.72 -3.40
C ALA A 102 -19.59 15.48 -4.68
N ILE A 103 -20.04 14.24 -4.83
CA ILE A 103 -21.05 13.83 -5.82
C ILE A 103 -22.28 13.33 -5.06
N PRO A 104 -23.18 14.22 -4.59
CA PRO A 104 -24.26 13.83 -3.67
C PRO A 104 -25.40 13.03 -4.31
N THR A 105 -25.74 13.34 -5.56
CA THR A 105 -26.93 12.81 -6.23
C THR A 105 -26.71 12.64 -7.73
N GLY A 106 -27.72 12.11 -8.41
CA GLY A 106 -27.71 11.95 -9.86
C GLY A 106 -27.41 10.53 -10.32
N THR A 107 -27.44 10.33 -11.63
CA THR A 107 -27.25 9.02 -12.25
C THR A 107 -26.76 9.18 -13.67
N LEU A 108 -25.70 8.45 -14.03
CA LEU A 108 -25.27 8.22 -15.41
C LEU A 108 -25.84 6.90 -15.90
N GLN A 109 -26.51 6.91 -17.05
CA GLN A 109 -27.02 5.69 -17.68
C GLN A 109 -26.02 5.19 -18.70
N LEU A 110 -25.64 3.91 -18.63
CA LEU A 110 -24.68 3.27 -19.53
C LEU A 110 -25.40 2.50 -20.63
N GLU A 111 -24.92 2.63 -21.87
CA GLU A 111 -25.40 1.88 -23.03
C GLU A 111 -24.47 0.70 -23.34
N GLY A 112 -25.05 -0.49 -23.34
CA GLY A 112 -24.39 -1.72 -23.77
C GLY A 112 -24.66 -2.89 -22.84
N VAL A 113 -23.88 -3.95 -23.04
CA VAL A 113 -23.98 -5.19 -22.29
C VAL A 113 -22.59 -5.59 -21.81
N ILE A 114 -22.49 -6.05 -20.57
CA ILE A 114 -21.32 -6.76 -20.05
C ILE A 114 -21.77 -8.16 -19.68
N SER A 115 -21.10 -9.18 -20.21
CA SER A 115 -21.51 -10.57 -20.04
C SER A 115 -20.38 -11.38 -19.39
N PHE A 116 -20.72 -12.04 -18.29
CA PHE A 116 -19.84 -12.96 -17.57
C PHE A 116 -20.39 -14.38 -17.69
N SER A 117 -19.49 -15.36 -17.74
CA SER A 117 -19.82 -16.78 -17.77
C SER A 117 -19.00 -17.51 -16.71
N TYR A 118 -19.65 -18.37 -15.94
CA TYR A 118 -19.01 -19.22 -14.94
C TYR A 118 -19.74 -20.55 -14.86
N LYS A 119 -19.00 -21.67 -15.00
CA LYS A 119 -19.53 -23.05 -14.96
C LYS A 119 -20.78 -23.27 -15.84
N GLY A 120 -20.81 -22.62 -17.00
CA GLY A 120 -21.90 -22.71 -17.99
C GLY A 120 -23.11 -21.79 -17.73
N ALA A 121 -23.15 -21.09 -16.60
CA ALA A 121 -24.13 -20.02 -16.35
C ALA A 121 -23.63 -18.70 -16.95
N VAL A 122 -24.52 -17.95 -17.59
CA VAL A 122 -24.20 -16.64 -18.19
C VAL A 122 -24.99 -15.54 -17.47
N LEU A 123 -24.28 -14.54 -16.97
CA LEU A 123 -24.85 -13.32 -16.38
C LEU A 123 -24.67 -12.15 -17.35
N ASN A 124 -25.78 -11.68 -17.90
CA ASN A 124 -25.80 -10.50 -18.78
C ASN A 124 -26.22 -9.27 -17.97
N LEU A 125 -25.32 -8.30 -17.87
CA LEU A 125 -25.57 -7.01 -17.25
C LEU A 125 -25.91 -6.00 -18.36
N GLN A 126 -27.10 -5.44 -18.31
CA GLN A 126 -27.61 -4.48 -19.29
C GLN A 126 -28.31 -3.33 -18.57
N GLN A 127 -28.45 -2.20 -19.25
CA GLN A 127 -29.10 -1.00 -18.69
C GLN A 127 -28.46 -0.60 -17.34
N LEU A 128 -27.14 -0.68 -17.28
CA LEU A 128 -26.39 -0.33 -16.09
C LEU A 128 -26.47 1.17 -15.86
N ALA A 129 -26.46 1.57 -14.60
CA ALA A 129 -26.39 2.97 -14.22
C ALA A 129 -25.35 3.19 -13.13
N VAL A 130 -24.65 4.32 -13.17
CA VAL A 130 -23.68 4.73 -12.15
C VAL A 130 -24.30 5.84 -11.33
N ARG A 131 -24.35 5.70 -10.01
CA ARG A 131 -24.90 6.71 -9.09
C ARG A 131 -24.08 6.78 -7.80
N PRO A 132 -24.12 7.88 -7.05
CA PRO A 132 -23.52 7.95 -5.72
C PRO A 132 -24.07 6.86 -4.80
N THR A 133 -23.19 6.29 -3.98
CA THR A 133 -23.59 5.30 -3.00
C THR A 133 -24.38 5.92 -1.85
N ASN A 134 -25.31 5.15 -1.28
CA ASN A 134 -25.96 5.52 -0.01
C ASN A 134 -25.17 5.03 1.22
N ARG A 135 -24.05 4.34 1.00
CA ARG A 135 -23.17 3.85 2.07
C ARG A 135 -22.34 5.00 2.63
N LYS A 136 -21.79 4.77 3.82
CA LYS A 136 -20.81 5.71 4.40
C LYS A 136 -19.59 5.78 3.48
N ILE A 137 -19.26 7.00 3.06
CA ILE A 137 -18.07 7.28 2.25
C ILE A 137 -16.86 7.28 3.21
N PRO A 138 -15.77 6.54 2.91
CA PRO A 138 -14.52 6.59 3.68
C PRO A 138 -13.93 8.01 3.71
N SER A 139 -13.03 8.30 4.66
CA SER A 139 -12.22 9.53 4.57
C SER A 139 -11.36 9.50 3.30
N ALA A 140 -11.00 10.67 2.79
CA ALA A 140 -10.26 10.87 1.54
C ALA A 140 -10.97 10.51 0.22
N GLU A 141 -12.24 10.10 0.26
CA GLU A 141 -13.05 9.87 -0.94
C GLU A 141 -14.04 11.02 -1.15
N ILE A 142 -14.00 11.66 -2.32
CA ILE A 142 -15.02 12.65 -2.71
C ILE A 142 -16.38 11.99 -2.95
N ALA A 143 -16.38 10.70 -3.33
CA ALA A 143 -17.55 9.88 -3.52
C ALA A 143 -17.14 8.41 -3.63
N VAL A 144 -18.09 7.52 -3.34
CA VAL A 144 -18.08 6.14 -3.80
C VAL A 144 -19.30 5.97 -4.69
N LEU A 145 -19.16 5.33 -5.85
CA LEU A 145 -20.25 5.15 -6.79
C LEU A 145 -20.70 3.69 -6.83
N ASP A 146 -22.01 3.49 -6.94
CA ASP A 146 -22.62 2.19 -7.16
C ASP A 146 -22.92 2.02 -8.65
N VAL A 147 -22.49 0.90 -9.24
CA VAL A 147 -22.95 0.46 -10.56
C VAL A 147 -24.15 -0.46 -10.33
N VAL A 148 -25.33 -0.05 -10.82
CA VAL A 148 -26.60 -0.74 -10.57
C VAL A 148 -27.24 -1.28 -11.83
N ASP A 149 -28.00 -2.38 -11.70
CA ASP A 149 -28.84 -2.92 -12.78
C ASP A 149 -30.20 -2.19 -12.89
N SER A 150 -31.02 -2.60 -13.87
CA SER A 150 -32.36 -2.03 -14.10
C SER A 150 -33.36 -2.24 -12.96
N ASN A 151 -33.07 -3.17 -12.04
CA ASN A 151 -33.88 -3.41 -10.84
C ASN A 151 -33.35 -2.65 -9.62
N GLY A 152 -32.25 -1.91 -9.77
CA GLY A 152 -31.60 -1.15 -8.70
C GLY A 152 -30.70 -2.00 -7.80
N ASN A 153 -30.39 -3.25 -8.18
CA ASN A 153 -29.40 -4.07 -7.48
C ASN A 153 -28.02 -3.48 -7.71
N ILE A 154 -27.20 -3.36 -6.66
CA ILE A 154 -25.82 -2.91 -6.79
C ILE A 154 -24.97 -4.09 -7.27
N VAL A 155 -24.41 -3.95 -8.46
CA VAL A 155 -23.60 -4.98 -9.12
C VAL A 155 -22.13 -4.81 -8.75
N PHE A 156 -21.65 -3.57 -8.81
CA PHE A 156 -20.27 -3.22 -8.48
C PHE A 156 -20.21 -1.95 -7.64
N TYR A 157 -19.12 -1.78 -6.92
CA TYR A 157 -18.72 -0.49 -6.36
C TYR A 157 -17.57 0.11 -7.16
N LEU A 158 -17.48 1.43 -7.15
CA LEU A 158 -16.37 2.22 -7.66
C LEU A 158 -15.89 3.14 -6.54
N ASP A 159 -14.63 3.04 -6.16
CA ASP A 159 -13.97 3.91 -5.18
C ASP A 159 -12.57 4.32 -5.68
N HIS A 160 -11.79 4.99 -4.84
CA HIS A 160 -10.46 5.53 -5.12
C HIS A 160 -10.44 6.54 -6.28
N ILE A 161 -11.44 7.43 -6.30
CA ILE A 161 -11.70 8.29 -7.45
C ILE A 161 -10.60 9.35 -7.63
N HIS A 162 -9.87 9.28 -8.74
CA HIS A 162 -8.98 10.35 -9.19
C HIS A 162 -9.74 11.31 -10.11
N ALA A 163 -10.28 12.39 -9.57
CA ALA A 163 -11.10 13.33 -10.33
C ALA A 163 -10.28 14.49 -10.93
N LEU A 164 -10.53 14.78 -12.20
CA LEU A 164 -9.98 15.92 -12.93
C LEU A 164 -11.13 16.78 -13.46
N LEU A 165 -11.15 18.04 -13.05
CA LEU A 165 -12.15 19.02 -13.43
C LEU A 165 -11.55 20.04 -14.41
N ASP A 166 -11.76 19.83 -15.72
CA ASP A 166 -11.32 20.75 -16.77
C ASP A 166 -12.44 21.77 -17.06
N LYS A 167 -12.36 22.89 -16.35
CA LYS A 167 -13.36 23.97 -16.41
C LYS A 167 -13.36 24.71 -17.75
N GLU A 168 -12.22 24.72 -18.44
CA GLU A 168 -12.05 25.39 -19.73
C GLU A 168 -12.60 24.53 -20.86
N ALA A 169 -12.27 23.23 -20.86
CA ALA A 169 -12.83 22.28 -21.82
C ALA A 169 -14.28 21.88 -21.51
N GLY A 170 -14.78 22.21 -20.31
CA GLY A 170 -16.11 21.81 -19.86
C GLY A 170 -16.22 20.30 -19.65
N LYS A 171 -15.23 19.69 -19.00
CA LYS A 171 -15.16 18.25 -18.79
C LYS A 171 -14.92 17.87 -17.34
N LEU A 172 -15.54 16.77 -16.92
CA LEU A 172 -15.16 16.04 -15.71
C LEU A 172 -14.68 14.66 -16.12
N THR A 173 -13.51 14.29 -15.63
CA THR A 173 -12.95 12.96 -15.80
C THR A 173 -12.72 12.31 -14.44
N LEU A 174 -13.34 11.16 -14.22
CA LEU A 174 -13.14 10.30 -13.06
C LEU A 174 -12.23 9.15 -13.50
N LYS A 175 -11.02 9.05 -12.96
CA LYS A 175 -10.03 8.04 -13.37
C LYS A 175 -9.70 7.08 -12.26
N ASN A 176 -9.05 5.99 -12.68
CA ASN A 176 -8.34 5.07 -11.80
C ASN A 176 -9.21 4.41 -10.73
N MET A 177 -10.53 4.38 -10.92
CA MET A 177 -11.44 3.84 -9.92
C MET A 177 -11.33 2.32 -9.88
N ASP A 178 -11.24 1.76 -8.70
CA ASP A 178 -11.26 0.31 -8.51
C ASP A 178 -12.71 -0.20 -8.64
N LEU A 179 -12.95 -1.16 -9.53
CA LEU A 179 -14.25 -1.83 -9.69
C LEU A 179 -14.32 -3.06 -8.78
N ILE A 180 -15.10 -2.97 -7.71
CA ILE A 180 -15.22 -4.01 -6.71
C ILE A 180 -16.48 -4.84 -6.94
N ALA A 181 -16.33 -6.16 -7.01
CA ALA A 181 -17.43 -7.11 -7.12
C ALA A 181 -18.25 -7.18 -5.82
N THR A 182 -19.56 -7.00 -5.94
CA THR A 182 -20.45 -7.07 -4.78
C THR A 182 -20.85 -8.50 -4.44
N LYS A 183 -21.37 -8.69 -3.24
CA LYS A 183 -22.07 -9.92 -2.84
C LYS A 183 -23.17 -10.33 -3.82
N TRP A 184 -23.98 -9.36 -4.28
CA TRP A 184 -25.07 -9.65 -5.22
C TRP A 184 -24.50 -10.20 -6.53
N PHE A 185 -23.44 -9.60 -7.06
CA PHE A 185 -22.78 -10.07 -8.28
C PHE A 185 -22.22 -11.48 -8.10
N ALA A 186 -21.50 -11.73 -7.00
CA ALA A 186 -20.95 -13.03 -6.65
C ALA A 186 -22.03 -14.13 -6.59
N GLU A 187 -23.15 -13.85 -5.91
CA GLU A 187 -24.29 -14.77 -5.82
C GLU A 187 -24.96 -15.04 -7.17
N LYS A 188 -25.13 -14.01 -8.00
CA LYS A 188 -25.76 -14.14 -9.33
C LYS A 188 -24.88 -14.86 -10.34
N LEU A 189 -23.57 -14.63 -10.27
CA LEU A 189 -22.60 -15.35 -11.09
C LEU A 189 -22.43 -16.81 -10.61
N GLY A 190 -22.67 -17.07 -9.33
CA GLY A 190 -22.48 -18.38 -8.70
C GLY A 190 -21.04 -18.62 -8.23
N ASN A 191 -20.21 -17.57 -8.16
CA ASN A 191 -18.85 -17.62 -7.64
C ASN A 191 -18.74 -16.72 -6.41
N LYS A 192 -18.79 -17.31 -5.21
CA LYS A 192 -18.70 -16.55 -3.94
C LYS A 192 -17.33 -15.92 -3.70
N HIS A 193 -16.27 -16.43 -4.32
CA HIS A 193 -14.90 -16.01 -4.05
C HIS A 193 -14.52 -14.70 -4.74
N ILE A 194 -15.35 -14.21 -5.68
CA ILE A 194 -15.14 -12.90 -6.32
C ILE A 194 -15.65 -11.74 -5.45
N GLU A 195 -16.43 -12.04 -4.41
CA GLU A 195 -16.98 -11.01 -3.53
C GLU A 195 -15.87 -10.15 -2.92
N ASN A 196 -16.04 -8.82 -2.99
CA ASN A 196 -15.13 -7.80 -2.49
C ASN A 196 -13.75 -7.75 -3.16
N LEU A 197 -13.53 -8.47 -4.27
CA LEU A 197 -12.32 -8.35 -5.05
C LEU A 197 -12.41 -7.20 -6.06
N VAL A 198 -11.28 -6.51 -6.28
CA VAL A 198 -11.15 -5.52 -7.36
C VAL A 198 -10.88 -6.27 -8.67
N ILE A 199 -11.82 -6.19 -9.60
CA ILE A 199 -11.84 -6.98 -10.84
C ILE A 199 -11.63 -6.15 -12.11
N ALA A 200 -11.62 -4.82 -11.98
CA ALA A 200 -11.28 -3.90 -13.07
C ALA A 200 -10.80 -2.56 -12.53
N GLN A 201 -10.22 -1.74 -13.41
CA GLN A 201 -10.13 -0.29 -13.24
C GLN A 201 -11.14 0.40 -14.16
N VAL A 202 -11.74 1.51 -13.73
CA VAL A 202 -12.75 2.25 -14.51
C VAL A 202 -12.40 3.72 -14.63
N HIS A 203 -12.59 4.24 -15.85
CA HIS A 203 -12.45 5.65 -16.18
C HIS A 203 -13.75 6.16 -16.79
N ILE A 204 -14.29 7.27 -16.28
CA ILE A 204 -15.50 7.90 -16.81
C ILE A 204 -15.15 9.32 -17.25
N ASN A 205 -15.36 9.59 -18.54
CA ASN A 205 -15.23 10.93 -19.11
C ASN A 205 -16.64 11.47 -19.37
N THR A 206 -16.92 12.67 -18.88
CA THR A 206 -18.22 13.33 -18.99
C THR A 206 -18.08 14.77 -19.49
N GLU A 207 -19.14 15.28 -20.09
CA GLU A 207 -19.32 16.70 -20.32
C GLU A 207 -19.81 17.36 -19.04
N LEU A 208 -19.44 18.62 -18.84
CA LEU A 208 -19.70 19.37 -17.63
C LEU A 208 -20.55 20.62 -17.94
N ASN A 209 -21.73 20.68 -17.34
CA ASN A 209 -22.53 21.88 -17.31
C ASN A 209 -22.16 22.71 -16.07
N ILE A 210 -21.51 23.85 -16.30
CA ILE A 210 -21.11 24.79 -15.26
C ILE A 210 -22.13 25.94 -15.17
N PRO A 211 -22.80 26.14 -14.02
CA PRO A 211 -23.73 27.26 -13.85
C PRO A 211 -23.08 28.62 -14.07
N ALA A 212 -23.83 29.58 -14.61
CA ALA A 212 -23.30 30.90 -14.96
C ALA A 212 -22.75 31.70 -13.77
N ASN A 213 -23.28 31.45 -12.57
CA ASN A 213 -22.87 32.07 -11.30
C ASN A 213 -21.83 31.23 -10.53
N ALA A 214 -21.27 30.19 -11.15
CA ALA A 214 -20.21 29.39 -10.55
C ALA A 214 -18.88 30.14 -10.60
N TYR A 215 -18.14 30.09 -9.49
CA TYR A 215 -16.74 30.47 -9.49
C TYR A 215 -15.92 29.38 -10.20
N LYS A 216 -15.04 29.80 -11.10
CA LYS A 216 -14.21 28.90 -11.93
C LYS A 216 -12.72 28.98 -11.60
N THR A 217 -12.30 29.94 -10.78
CA THR A 217 -10.89 30.10 -10.45
C THR A 217 -10.49 29.14 -9.34
N ASP A 218 -9.23 28.70 -9.36
CA ASP A 218 -8.64 27.89 -8.29
C ASP A 218 -8.09 28.77 -7.15
N ASP A 219 -8.48 30.05 -7.12
CA ASP A 219 -7.96 31.06 -6.19
C ASP A 219 -8.39 30.81 -4.73
N PHE A 220 -9.30 29.86 -4.51
CA PHE A 220 -9.82 29.53 -3.20
C PHE A 220 -9.10 28.32 -2.63
N ILE A 221 -8.55 28.56 -1.44
CA ILE A 221 -7.73 27.63 -0.68
C ILE A 221 -8.63 26.81 0.22
N GLU A 222 -8.39 25.51 0.28
CA GLU A 222 -8.98 24.70 1.34
C GLU A 222 -8.15 24.89 2.62
N GLY A 223 -8.63 25.67 3.60
CA GLY A 223 -8.09 25.68 4.96
C GLY A 223 -7.37 26.98 5.34
N LEU A 224 -6.22 26.87 6.02
CA LEU A 224 -5.36 28.03 6.36
C LEU A 224 -4.78 28.70 5.09
N THR A 225 -4.01 29.79 5.24
CA THR A 225 -3.48 30.55 4.10
C THR A 225 -2.36 29.82 3.33
N CYS A 226 -2.39 29.92 2.00
CA CYS A 226 -1.32 29.51 1.06
C CYS A 226 -0.28 30.59 0.81
N ALA A 227 -0.32 31.70 1.55
CA ALA A 227 0.68 32.74 1.42
C ALA A 227 2.08 32.16 1.68
N GLY A 228 2.99 32.33 0.72
CA GLY A 228 4.37 31.83 0.82
C GLY A 228 4.56 30.36 0.46
N ARG A 229 3.51 29.63 0.07
CA ARG A 229 3.59 28.24 -0.37
C ARG A 229 3.86 28.12 -1.88
N PRO A 230 4.57 27.07 -2.34
CA PRO A 230 5.06 25.94 -1.55
C PRO A 230 6.21 26.29 -0.59
N ILE A 231 6.15 25.78 0.64
CA ILE A 231 7.19 25.78 1.66
C ILE A 231 7.79 24.38 1.67
N TRP A 232 9.01 24.26 1.15
CA TRP A 232 9.70 22.99 1.03
C TRP A 232 10.45 22.63 2.31
N PRO A 233 10.80 21.34 2.50
CA PRO A 233 11.55 20.90 3.68
C PRO A 233 12.87 21.67 3.87
N ASP A 234 13.13 22.12 5.09
CA ASP A 234 14.36 22.78 5.52
C ASP A 234 14.57 22.62 7.04
N GLU A 235 15.44 23.44 7.65
CA GLU A 235 15.71 23.40 9.10
C GLU A 235 14.52 23.83 9.99
N ASN A 236 13.51 24.48 9.41
CA ASN A 236 12.33 25.00 10.10
C ASN A 236 11.04 24.26 9.72
N PHE A 237 11.00 23.62 8.55
CA PHE A 237 9.85 22.91 8.03
C PHE A 237 10.17 21.46 7.71
N GLU A 238 9.36 20.55 8.22
CA GLU A 238 9.61 19.10 8.17
C GLU A 238 8.63 18.43 7.21
N ALA A 239 9.13 17.62 6.28
CA ALA A 239 8.29 16.63 5.61
C ALA A 239 8.04 15.48 6.60
N ASP A 240 6.77 15.20 6.89
CA ASP A 240 6.38 14.14 7.81
C ASP A 240 5.07 13.53 7.31
N VAL A 241 5.17 12.40 6.63
CA VAL A 241 4.03 11.73 6.00
C VAL A 241 3.77 10.40 6.68
N GLU A 242 2.57 10.21 7.23
CA GLU A 242 2.18 8.94 7.84
C GLU A 242 1.40 8.05 6.86
N LEU A 243 1.69 6.76 6.85
CA LEU A 243 0.79 5.76 6.29
C LEU A 243 -0.35 5.53 7.29
N ILE A 244 -1.60 5.72 6.86
CA ILE A 244 -2.77 5.69 7.74
C ILE A 244 -3.72 4.53 7.47
N GLU A 245 -3.63 3.90 6.30
CA GLU A 245 -4.39 2.69 5.99
C GLU A 245 -3.67 1.82 4.96
N LEU A 246 -3.77 0.50 5.13
CA LEU A 246 -3.33 -0.51 4.18
C LEU A 246 -4.34 -1.65 4.15
N THR A 247 -4.75 -2.08 2.95
CA THR A 247 -5.50 -3.33 2.73
C THR A 247 -4.84 -4.09 1.59
N ALA A 248 -4.95 -5.42 1.53
CA ALA A 248 -4.31 -6.23 0.50
C ALA A 248 -5.22 -7.36 0.03
N GLN A 249 -5.06 -7.73 -1.23
CA GLN A 249 -5.83 -8.80 -1.85
C GLN A 249 -5.00 -9.59 -2.88
N PHE A 250 -5.44 -10.82 -3.12
CA PHE A 250 -4.97 -11.66 -4.22
C PHE A 250 -5.20 -10.95 -5.57
N ARG A 251 -4.23 -11.10 -6.49
CA ARG A 251 -4.31 -10.52 -7.83
C ARG A 251 -4.32 -11.52 -8.96
N ARG A 252 -3.45 -12.52 -8.93
CA ARG A 252 -3.35 -13.57 -9.95
C ARG A 252 -2.48 -14.71 -9.47
N ASN A 253 -2.67 -15.86 -10.09
CA ASN A 253 -1.73 -16.96 -10.03
C ASN A 253 -0.61 -16.75 -11.05
N LEU A 254 0.51 -17.38 -10.77
CA LEU A 254 1.66 -17.51 -11.64
C LEU A 254 1.99 -18.99 -11.80
N SER A 255 2.81 -19.32 -12.79
CA SER A 255 3.36 -20.66 -12.91
C SER A 255 4.23 -21.01 -11.69
N GLY A 256 4.15 -22.28 -11.28
CA GLY A 256 4.97 -22.82 -10.19
C GLY A 256 4.38 -22.67 -8.79
N ASN A 257 3.05 -22.57 -8.64
CA ASN A 257 2.37 -22.38 -7.34
C ASN A 257 2.79 -21.10 -6.62
N ARG A 258 2.75 -19.99 -7.37
CA ARG A 258 3.09 -18.66 -6.89
C ARG A 258 1.92 -17.74 -7.16
N ILE A 259 1.76 -16.74 -6.30
CA ILE A 259 0.69 -15.75 -6.43
C ILE A 259 1.23 -14.34 -6.33
N VAL A 260 0.49 -13.40 -6.91
CA VAL A 260 0.70 -11.97 -6.71
C VAL A 260 -0.32 -11.44 -5.71
N ILE A 261 0.16 -10.63 -4.78
CA ILE A 261 -0.66 -9.86 -3.83
C ILE A 261 -0.34 -8.38 -4.01
N THR A 262 -1.39 -7.55 -4.01
CA THR A 262 -1.25 -6.10 -4.16
C THR A 262 -2.09 -5.36 -3.12
N PRO A 263 -1.53 -4.31 -2.50
CA PRO A 263 -2.26 -3.49 -1.54
C PRO A 263 -2.96 -2.28 -2.17
N SER A 264 -3.98 -1.78 -1.47
CA SER A 264 -4.37 -0.37 -1.49
C SER A 264 -3.77 0.31 -0.27
N ALA A 265 -3.26 1.54 -0.44
CA ALA A 265 -2.53 2.27 0.59
C ALA A 265 -2.95 3.74 0.63
N ARG A 266 -3.27 4.23 1.83
CA ARG A 266 -3.60 5.64 2.10
C ARG A 266 -2.59 6.25 3.06
N LEU A 267 -2.16 7.47 2.76
CA LEU A 267 -1.23 8.25 3.56
C LEU A 267 -1.78 9.63 3.88
N ARG A 268 -1.11 10.35 4.78
CA ARG A 268 -1.42 11.73 5.14
C ARG A 268 -0.15 12.52 5.43
N ASN A 269 -0.05 13.75 4.92
CA ASN A 269 0.98 14.70 5.36
C ASN A 269 0.61 15.34 6.69
N SER A 270 1.58 15.58 7.57
CA SER A 270 1.42 16.27 8.84
C SER A 270 0.65 17.59 8.70
N ASP A 271 -0.21 17.89 9.68
CA ASP A 271 -0.92 19.16 9.81
C ASP A 271 -0.28 20.09 10.85
N ALA A 272 0.94 19.75 11.30
CA ALA A 272 1.71 20.56 12.23
C ALA A 272 2.00 21.96 11.66
N ILE A 273 2.21 22.93 12.56
CA ILE A 273 2.49 24.33 12.18
C ILE A 273 3.75 24.46 11.31
N ASN A 274 4.71 23.54 11.48
CA ASN A 274 5.96 23.43 10.74
C ASN A 274 5.93 22.35 9.66
N ALA A 275 4.76 21.85 9.26
CA ALA A 275 4.67 20.87 8.18
C ALA A 275 5.05 21.50 6.83
N ALA A 276 6.00 20.85 6.16
CA ALA A 276 6.42 21.18 4.80
C ALA A 276 5.42 20.65 3.76
N ASP A 277 5.49 21.24 2.57
CA ASP A 277 4.81 20.74 1.38
C ASP A 277 5.65 19.64 0.73
N VAL A 278 5.04 18.52 0.37
CA VAL A 278 5.79 17.36 -0.11
C VAL A 278 5.67 17.25 -1.62
N ALA A 279 6.81 17.21 -2.31
CA ALA A 279 6.89 17.13 -3.77
C ALA A 279 6.39 15.77 -4.29
N TRP A 280 5.56 15.80 -5.33
CA TRP A 280 4.85 14.63 -5.89
C TRP A 280 4.87 14.61 -7.42
N TRP A 281 5.93 15.15 -8.00
CA TRP A 281 6.04 15.32 -9.45
C TRP A 281 6.30 13.97 -10.11
N ARG A 282 5.38 13.56 -10.99
CA ARG A 282 5.54 12.34 -11.77
C ARG A 282 6.90 12.29 -12.48
N LYS A 283 7.51 11.10 -12.53
CA LYS A 283 8.66 10.81 -13.41
C LYS A 283 8.51 11.37 -14.83
N PHE A 284 9.62 11.79 -15.42
CA PHE A 284 9.66 12.42 -16.74
C PHE A 284 8.81 13.71 -16.83
N SER A 285 8.60 14.39 -15.70
CA SER A 285 8.08 15.75 -15.69
C SER A 285 9.20 16.77 -15.92
N SER A 286 8.83 18.03 -16.14
CA SER A 286 9.81 19.12 -16.20
C SER A 286 10.59 19.23 -14.89
N ILE A 287 11.73 19.90 -14.94
CA ILE A 287 12.46 20.29 -13.73
C ILE A 287 11.58 21.22 -12.89
N ASN A 288 11.27 20.83 -11.65
CA ASN A 288 10.39 21.55 -10.74
C ASN A 288 11.06 21.78 -9.37
N PRO A 289 10.65 22.75 -8.55
CA PRO A 289 11.07 22.82 -7.14
C PRO A 289 10.50 21.66 -6.29
N PRO A 290 11.11 21.36 -5.12
CA PRO A 290 12.33 21.98 -4.58
C PRO A 290 13.61 21.42 -5.17
N TYR A 291 13.55 20.23 -5.75
CA TYR A 291 14.74 19.53 -6.21
C TYR A 291 14.86 19.59 -7.72
N ASN A 292 16.03 19.94 -8.25
CA ASN A 292 16.26 20.06 -9.69
C ASN A 292 16.44 18.69 -10.38
N ASN A 293 15.65 17.69 -10.00
CA ASN A 293 15.67 16.30 -10.47
C ASN A 293 14.27 15.63 -10.34
N ASP A 294 14.18 14.33 -10.67
CA ASP A 294 12.97 13.53 -10.45
C ASP A 294 12.64 13.45 -8.95
N GLN A 295 11.36 13.61 -8.61
CA GLN A 295 10.91 13.80 -7.22
C GLN A 295 9.45 13.40 -7.03
N HIS A 296 9.27 12.12 -6.70
CA HIS A 296 7.99 11.55 -6.28
C HIS A 296 8.26 10.50 -5.19
N PRO A 297 7.29 10.26 -4.29
CA PRO A 297 7.37 9.15 -3.35
C PRO A 297 7.38 7.79 -4.02
N PHE A 298 7.97 6.84 -3.31
CA PHE A 298 8.07 5.44 -3.69
C PHE A 298 7.29 4.58 -2.72
N LEU A 299 6.53 3.59 -3.20
CA LEU A 299 5.83 2.63 -2.35
C LEU A 299 6.34 1.22 -2.63
N ASN A 300 6.82 0.52 -1.60
CA ASN A 300 6.99 -0.93 -1.64
C ASN A 300 6.06 -1.61 -0.63
N TRP A 301 5.83 -2.89 -0.83
CA TRP A 301 5.10 -3.73 0.10
C TRP A 301 5.74 -5.11 0.23
N ALA A 302 5.52 -5.72 1.38
CA ALA A 302 6.12 -6.99 1.74
C ALA A 302 5.17 -7.85 2.55
N MET A 303 5.37 -9.16 2.45
CA MET A 303 4.63 -10.16 3.21
C MET A 303 5.58 -10.92 4.12
N TYR A 304 5.12 -11.20 5.34
CA TYR A 304 5.88 -11.90 6.36
C TYR A 304 5.05 -13.01 6.99
N ARG A 305 5.73 -13.98 7.60
CA ARG A 305 5.13 -14.97 8.49
C ARG A 305 5.93 -15.10 9.78
N GLU A 306 5.25 -15.41 10.87
CA GLU A 306 5.91 -15.98 12.05
C GLU A 306 5.75 -17.51 12.04
N ILE A 307 6.86 -18.24 11.93
CA ILE A 307 6.89 -19.71 11.89
C ILE A 307 7.93 -20.25 12.86
N ASP A 308 7.53 -21.17 13.73
CA ASP A 308 8.38 -21.72 14.80
C ASP A 308 9.09 -20.66 15.66
N GLY A 309 8.46 -19.50 15.84
CA GLY A 309 9.02 -18.35 16.56
C GLY A 309 10.14 -17.61 15.81
N ARG A 310 10.26 -17.78 14.48
CA ARG A 310 11.08 -16.95 13.58
C ARG A 310 10.17 -16.03 12.78
N PHE A 311 10.62 -14.81 12.53
CA PHE A 311 9.94 -13.88 11.63
C PHE A 311 10.64 -13.89 10.27
N GLU A 312 9.93 -14.32 9.22
CA GLU A 312 10.49 -14.52 7.88
C GLU A 312 9.74 -13.62 6.88
N GLN A 313 10.47 -12.92 6.02
CA GLN A 313 9.87 -12.25 4.86
C GLN A 313 9.71 -13.27 3.73
N ILE A 314 8.50 -13.36 3.19
CA ILE A 314 8.12 -14.39 2.20
C ILE A 314 7.66 -13.78 0.87
N GLY A 315 7.73 -12.45 0.76
CA GLY A 315 7.48 -11.70 -0.45
C GLY A 315 7.90 -10.24 -0.26
N LEU A 316 8.45 -9.65 -1.32
CA LEU A 316 8.81 -8.25 -1.38
C LEU A 316 8.57 -7.74 -2.81
N SER A 317 7.90 -6.61 -2.96
CA SER A 317 7.70 -5.97 -4.26
C SER A 317 8.99 -5.33 -4.79
N GLY A 318 8.97 -4.96 -6.07
CA GLY A 318 9.80 -3.86 -6.55
C GLY A 318 9.32 -2.54 -5.94
N ILE A 319 9.28 -1.48 -6.73
CA ILE A 319 8.90 -0.16 -6.26
C ILE A 319 7.82 0.47 -7.14
N LYS A 320 6.76 0.99 -6.52
CA LYS A 320 5.75 1.81 -7.20
C LYS A 320 6.17 3.28 -7.14
N HIS A 321 6.19 3.93 -8.30
CA HIS A 321 6.45 5.36 -8.46
C HIS A 321 5.13 6.13 -8.38
N ALA A 322 5.02 7.05 -7.42
CA ALA A 322 3.87 7.95 -7.36
C ALA A 322 3.80 8.90 -8.58
N PHE A 323 2.59 9.37 -8.90
CA PHE A 323 2.36 10.12 -10.13
C PHE A 323 1.45 11.34 -10.00
N LEU A 324 0.65 11.43 -8.94
CA LEU A 324 -0.09 12.62 -8.53
C LEU A 324 -0.61 12.44 -7.10
N THR A 325 -1.09 13.50 -6.47
CA THR A 325 -1.88 13.42 -5.24
C THR A 325 -3.30 13.93 -5.49
N ILE A 326 -4.28 13.23 -4.92
CA ILE A 326 -5.67 13.69 -4.94
C ILE A 326 -5.93 14.85 -3.98
N ASN A 327 -5.08 15.03 -2.96
CA ASN A 327 -5.20 16.04 -1.91
C ASN A 327 -6.61 16.09 -1.30
N ALA A 328 -6.98 15.04 -0.57
CA ALA A 328 -8.27 14.97 0.11
C ALA A 328 -8.14 15.24 1.61
N SER A 329 -9.23 15.57 2.30
CA SER A 329 -9.26 15.77 3.76
C SER A 329 -8.22 16.79 4.30
N CYS A 330 -7.86 17.80 3.52
CA CYS A 330 -6.72 18.68 3.78
C CYS A 330 -6.88 19.66 4.96
N ALA A 331 -5.78 19.97 5.64
CA ALA A 331 -5.69 21.13 6.53
C ALA A 331 -5.35 22.42 5.75
N ILE A 332 -4.54 22.31 4.68
CA ILE A 332 -4.25 23.34 3.69
C ILE A 332 -4.27 22.68 2.31
N ASN A 333 -4.88 23.29 1.30
CA ASN A 333 -4.77 22.87 -0.10
C ASN A 333 -4.63 24.09 -1.01
N CYS A 334 -3.44 24.30 -1.56
CA CYS A 334 -3.15 25.44 -2.42
C CYS A 334 -3.43 25.19 -3.90
N GLY A 335 -4.13 24.10 -4.21
CA GLY A 335 -4.22 23.56 -5.56
C GLY A 335 -2.88 22.98 -6.02
N ASN A 336 -2.86 22.31 -7.18
CA ASN A 336 -1.73 21.52 -7.70
C ASN A 336 -1.64 20.09 -7.12
N SER A 337 -1.96 19.10 -7.95
CA SER A 337 -1.88 17.66 -7.65
C SER A 337 -0.46 17.08 -7.74
N ASN A 338 0.58 17.91 -7.87
CA ASN A 338 1.98 17.48 -7.78
C ASN A 338 2.62 17.84 -6.43
N ILE A 339 1.81 18.25 -5.45
CA ILE A 339 2.26 18.63 -4.12
C ILE A 339 1.26 18.08 -3.12
N LEU A 340 1.71 17.24 -2.19
CA LEU A 340 0.89 16.81 -1.06
C LEU A 340 0.97 17.87 0.03
N TRP A 341 -0.13 18.59 0.22
CA TRP A 341 -0.19 19.72 1.16
C TRP A 341 -0.39 19.24 2.61
N PRO A 342 -0.05 20.07 3.62
CA PRO A 342 -0.25 19.77 5.02
C PRO A 342 -1.67 19.30 5.36
N GLY A 343 -1.75 18.22 6.13
CA GLY A 343 -3.00 17.56 6.51
C GLY A 343 -3.71 16.81 5.40
N CYS A 344 -3.29 16.92 4.13
CA CYS A 344 -3.94 16.19 3.04
C CYS A 344 -3.63 14.69 3.10
N GLU A 345 -4.66 13.92 2.78
CA GLU A 345 -4.61 12.50 2.50
C GLU A 345 -4.47 12.24 0.99
N ASP A 346 -3.77 11.16 0.65
CA ASP A 346 -3.70 10.62 -0.71
C ASP A 346 -3.85 9.10 -0.66
N VAL A 347 -4.47 8.51 -1.70
CA VAL A 347 -4.72 7.07 -1.75
C VAL A 347 -4.40 6.50 -3.13
N TYR A 348 -3.68 5.37 -3.11
CA TYR A 348 -3.48 4.54 -4.28
C TYR A 348 -4.16 3.20 -4.09
N GLY A 349 -5.17 2.94 -4.92
CA GLY A 349 -5.91 1.68 -4.96
C GLY A 349 -5.10 0.53 -5.56
N VAL A 350 -5.71 -0.65 -5.55
CA VAL A 350 -5.07 -1.88 -6.06
C VAL A 350 -4.77 -1.78 -7.54
N GLY A 351 -5.67 -1.22 -8.35
CA GLY A 351 -5.43 -1.06 -9.78
C GLY A 351 -4.25 -0.14 -10.09
N THR A 352 -4.10 0.96 -9.34
CA THR A 352 -2.97 1.88 -9.53
C THR A 352 -1.65 1.34 -9.01
N ASN A 353 -1.66 0.58 -7.91
CA ASN A 353 -0.44 -0.03 -7.36
C ASN A 353 0.04 -1.23 -8.19
N ASP A 354 -0.86 -1.92 -8.88
CA ASP A 354 -0.54 -2.99 -9.81
C ASP A 354 -0.13 -2.49 -11.21
N ASN A 355 -0.01 -1.17 -11.39
CA ASN A 355 0.23 -0.58 -12.69
C ASN A 355 1.67 -0.74 -13.17
N GLY A 356 1.90 -1.59 -14.18
CA GLY A 356 3.23 -1.83 -14.74
C GLY A 356 3.93 -0.60 -15.31
N SER A 357 3.17 0.43 -15.73
CA SER A 357 3.74 1.72 -16.13
C SER A 357 4.31 2.53 -14.97
N HIS A 358 4.09 2.11 -13.72
CA HIS A 358 4.56 2.78 -12.51
C HIS A 358 5.34 1.83 -11.58
N LEU A 359 5.55 0.57 -11.97
CA LEU A 359 6.33 -0.41 -11.22
C LEU A 359 7.72 -0.57 -11.82
N GLY A 360 8.75 -0.39 -11.00
CA GLY A 360 10.15 -0.46 -11.37
C GLY A 360 10.95 -1.31 -10.38
N PRO A 361 12.20 -1.63 -10.71
CA PRO A 361 13.05 -2.39 -9.83
C PRO A 361 13.51 -1.53 -8.66
N ARG A 362 13.70 -2.17 -7.50
CA ARG A 362 13.99 -1.49 -6.24
C ARG A 362 15.43 -1.02 -6.11
N ASP A 363 16.35 -1.62 -6.87
CA ASP A 363 17.78 -1.34 -6.86
C ASP A 363 18.17 -0.04 -7.59
N GLU A 364 17.23 0.61 -8.28
CA GLU A 364 17.41 1.94 -8.88
C GLU A 364 17.14 3.09 -7.92
N VAL A 365 16.65 2.80 -6.72
CA VAL A 365 16.32 3.80 -5.70
C VAL A 365 17.35 3.77 -4.59
N SER A 366 17.99 4.91 -4.33
CA SER A 366 18.76 5.11 -3.10
C SER A 366 17.78 5.45 -1.98
N SER A 367 17.45 4.45 -1.18
CA SER A 367 16.35 4.51 -0.20
C SER A 367 16.58 5.53 0.91
N PHE A 368 17.80 5.59 1.49
CA PHE A 368 18.14 6.56 2.53
C PHE A 368 17.98 8.01 2.08
N LEU A 369 18.28 8.29 0.81
CA LEU A 369 18.20 9.65 0.25
C LEU A 369 16.85 9.94 -0.42
N GLY A 370 16.02 8.92 -0.64
CA GLY A 370 14.79 9.03 -1.43
C GLY A 370 15.04 9.48 -2.87
N LEU A 371 16.11 8.99 -3.51
CA LEU A 371 16.53 9.40 -4.85
C LEU A 371 16.32 8.32 -5.90
N TRP A 372 15.94 8.76 -7.10
CA TRP A 372 15.89 7.96 -8.33
C TRP A 372 16.28 8.86 -9.50
N GLU A 373 16.95 8.27 -10.50
CA GLU A 373 17.38 8.96 -11.71
C GLU A 373 16.62 8.39 -12.91
N SER A 374 15.90 9.23 -13.65
CA SER A 374 15.17 8.76 -14.85
C SER A 374 16.08 8.31 -15.99
N THR A 375 17.26 8.92 -16.13
CA THR A 375 18.17 8.67 -17.25
C THR A 375 18.84 7.30 -17.11
N GLY A 376 18.65 6.41 -18.09
CA GLY A 376 19.24 5.07 -18.07
C GLY A 376 18.56 4.11 -17.09
N SER A 377 17.44 4.53 -16.49
CA SER A 377 16.60 3.71 -15.63
C SER A 377 15.90 2.59 -16.41
N PHE A 378 15.28 1.67 -15.67
CA PHE A 378 14.39 0.64 -16.16
C PHE A 378 13.28 1.22 -17.03
N PHE A 379 12.77 2.41 -16.73
CA PHE A 379 11.72 3.06 -17.50
C PHE A 379 12.23 3.77 -18.76
N ASP A 380 13.50 4.17 -18.80
CA ASP A 380 14.13 4.85 -19.94
C ASP A 380 15.57 4.34 -20.20
N PRO A 381 15.71 3.06 -20.60
CA PRO A 381 17.03 2.45 -20.82
C PRO A 381 17.80 3.13 -21.95
N GLY A 382 17.10 3.81 -22.85
CA GLY A 382 17.67 4.57 -23.97
C GLY A 382 18.07 6.01 -23.63
N SER A 383 17.82 6.49 -22.40
CA SER A 383 18.10 7.88 -21.98
C SER A 383 17.45 8.93 -22.91
N THR A 384 16.21 8.67 -23.32
CA THR A 384 15.44 9.52 -24.23
C THR A 384 14.76 10.70 -23.52
N GLY A 385 14.73 10.70 -22.18
CA GLY A 385 13.95 11.65 -21.38
C GLY A 385 12.46 11.32 -21.36
N SER A 386 12.08 10.09 -21.70
CA SER A 386 10.69 9.64 -21.72
C SER A 386 10.58 8.16 -21.36
N GLN A 387 9.44 7.77 -20.82
CA GLN A 387 9.18 6.36 -20.53
C GLN A 387 9.09 5.55 -21.83
N THR A 388 10.06 4.66 -22.03
CA THR A 388 10.15 3.76 -23.18
C THR A 388 10.02 2.28 -22.80
N ASN A 389 9.95 1.99 -21.51
CA ASN A 389 9.77 0.64 -20.96
C ASN A 389 8.84 0.66 -19.73
N SER A 390 8.25 -0.49 -19.40
CA SER A 390 7.32 -0.70 -18.28
C SER A 390 7.42 -2.14 -17.79
N SER A 391 7.03 -2.41 -16.55
CA SER A 391 6.88 -3.78 -16.06
C SER A 391 5.89 -4.57 -16.90
N ASN A 392 6.16 -5.86 -17.05
CA ASN A 392 5.24 -6.82 -17.66
C ASN A 392 3.88 -6.89 -16.93
N GLY A 393 2.91 -7.58 -17.53
CA GLY A 393 1.58 -7.74 -16.98
C GLY A 393 1.44 -8.85 -15.93
N THR A 394 2.51 -9.58 -15.59
CA THR A 394 2.45 -10.80 -14.77
C THR A 394 3.04 -10.61 -13.39
N ASP A 395 4.35 -10.48 -13.28
CA ASP A 395 5.13 -10.70 -12.05
C ASP A 395 6.23 -9.65 -11.83
N GLU A 396 6.72 -9.04 -12.90
CA GLU A 396 7.86 -8.12 -12.83
C GLU A 396 7.59 -6.93 -11.90
N ASN A 397 8.47 -6.74 -10.92
CA ASN A 397 8.41 -5.72 -9.87
C ASN A 397 7.18 -5.79 -8.94
N ARG A 398 6.45 -6.91 -8.93
CA ARG A 398 5.32 -7.16 -8.00
C ARG A 398 5.77 -8.03 -6.82
N MET A 399 4.99 -7.98 -5.74
CA MET A 399 5.19 -8.93 -4.64
C MET A 399 4.66 -10.30 -5.05
N VAL A 400 5.60 -11.21 -5.30
CA VAL A 400 5.33 -12.63 -5.58
C VAL A 400 5.53 -13.43 -4.29
N VAL A 401 4.62 -14.35 -4.02
CA VAL A 401 4.66 -15.22 -2.85
C VAL A 401 4.48 -16.67 -3.29
N GLU A 402 5.33 -17.55 -2.81
CA GLU A 402 5.22 -19.00 -2.98
C GLU A 402 4.06 -19.54 -2.13
N GLU A 403 3.12 -20.28 -2.72
CA GLU A 403 1.95 -20.81 -2.02
C GLU A 403 2.33 -21.76 -0.87
N SER A 404 3.45 -22.48 -1.02
CA SER A 404 3.98 -23.35 0.03
C SER A 404 4.36 -22.60 1.32
N LEU A 405 4.60 -21.29 1.24
CA LEU A 405 4.94 -20.47 2.42
C LEU A 405 3.70 -19.98 3.18
N ILE A 406 2.53 -20.00 2.53
CA ILE A 406 1.24 -19.50 3.03
C ILE A 406 0.19 -20.59 3.24
N ALA A 407 0.56 -21.86 3.02
CA ALA A 407 -0.35 -23.00 3.10
C ALA A 407 -0.80 -23.37 4.53
N ASP A 408 -0.05 -22.99 5.56
CA ASP A 408 -0.38 -23.30 6.95
C ASP A 408 -1.06 -22.13 7.64
N SER A 409 -2.39 -22.21 7.71
CA SER A 409 -3.24 -21.18 8.33
C SER A 409 -3.06 -21.01 9.84
N ASN A 410 -2.22 -21.82 10.50
CA ASN A 410 -1.89 -21.63 11.92
C ASN A 410 -0.78 -20.59 12.14
N ASN A 411 -0.05 -20.18 11.09
CA ASN A 411 0.95 -19.13 11.21
C ASN A 411 0.33 -17.74 11.20
N ASP A 412 0.97 -16.80 11.88
CA ASP A 412 0.63 -15.38 11.74
C ASP A 412 1.20 -14.85 10.43
N TYR A 413 0.35 -14.28 9.57
CA TYR A 413 0.76 -13.62 8.33
C TYR A 413 0.57 -12.12 8.41
N TYR A 414 1.56 -11.37 7.93
CA TYR A 414 1.57 -9.91 7.94
C TYR A 414 1.78 -9.38 6.54
N ILE A 415 1.07 -8.34 6.15
CA ILE A 415 1.37 -7.57 4.94
C ILE A 415 1.61 -6.13 5.35
N SER A 416 2.71 -5.57 4.88
CA SER A 416 3.13 -4.19 5.14
C SER A 416 3.21 -3.38 3.87
N GLY A 417 3.12 -2.07 4.01
CA GLY A 417 3.49 -1.09 3.00
C GLY A 417 4.44 -0.06 3.60
N TRP A 418 5.30 0.51 2.77
CA TRP A 418 6.24 1.55 3.15
C TRP A 418 6.37 2.58 2.05
N TYR A 419 6.13 3.85 2.39
CA TYR A 419 6.47 4.98 1.54
C TYR A 419 7.88 5.52 1.84
N THR A 420 8.76 5.45 0.85
CA THR A 420 10.03 6.19 0.88
C THR A 420 9.79 7.58 0.31
N ILE A 421 9.98 8.60 1.15
CA ILE A 421 9.75 10.01 0.84
C ILE A 421 11.03 10.77 1.15
N ARG A 422 11.46 11.59 0.19
CA ARG A 422 12.67 12.39 0.35
C ARG A 422 12.48 13.44 1.44
N ASP A 423 13.49 13.60 2.28
CA ASP A 423 13.53 14.52 3.43
C ASP A 423 12.46 14.26 4.51
N ASP A 424 11.79 13.09 4.46
CA ASP A 424 10.86 12.70 5.50
C ASP A 424 11.60 12.47 6.84
N VAL A 425 11.12 13.10 7.91
CA VAL A 425 11.80 13.09 9.20
C VAL A 425 11.60 11.79 9.99
N ASN A 426 10.67 10.94 9.57
CA ASN A 426 10.33 9.71 10.30
C ASN A 426 9.89 8.58 9.37
N ILE A 427 10.84 7.85 8.80
CA ILE A 427 10.53 6.69 7.95
C ILE A 427 9.63 5.62 8.60
N PHE A 428 9.51 5.58 9.94
CA PHE A 428 8.73 4.55 10.62
C PHE A 428 7.23 4.85 10.66
N ASN A 429 6.79 6.11 10.54
CA ASN A 429 5.36 6.40 10.39
C ASN A 429 4.88 6.33 8.94
N THR A 430 5.80 6.39 7.96
CA THR A 430 5.50 6.08 6.54
C THR A 430 5.35 4.58 6.27
N MET A 431 5.56 3.73 7.30
CA MET A 431 5.37 2.29 7.28
C MET A 431 4.10 1.89 8.03
N GLY A 432 3.51 0.77 7.63
CA GLY A 432 2.42 0.17 8.40
C GLY A 432 2.01 -1.20 7.88
N PHE A 433 1.28 -1.94 8.72
CA PHE A 433 0.92 -3.33 8.42
C PHE A 433 -0.43 -3.74 9.00
N ARG A 434 -0.91 -4.90 8.53
CA ARG A 434 -2.01 -5.67 9.14
C ARG A 434 -1.64 -7.16 9.20
N LYS A 435 -2.24 -7.86 10.16
CA LYS A 435 -2.33 -9.33 10.13
C LYS A 435 -3.43 -9.78 9.18
N TYR A 436 -3.24 -10.93 8.54
CA TYR A 436 -4.21 -11.54 7.62
C TYR A 436 -4.44 -13.02 7.93
N ASP A 437 -5.71 -13.41 7.92
CA ASP A 437 -6.12 -14.80 7.82
C ASP A 437 -6.19 -15.17 6.33
N LEU A 438 -5.48 -16.24 5.96
CA LEU A 438 -5.39 -16.71 4.58
C LEU A 438 -6.30 -17.93 4.38
N THR A 439 -7.00 -17.97 3.25
CA THR A 439 -7.86 -19.10 2.87
C THR A 439 -7.58 -19.53 1.44
N ASP A 440 -7.15 -20.78 1.26
CA ASP A 440 -7.09 -21.41 -0.06
C ASP A 440 -8.52 -21.71 -0.56
N ASN A 441 -8.90 -21.10 -1.68
CA ASN A 441 -10.19 -21.30 -2.33
C ASN A 441 -10.12 -22.30 -3.51
N GLY A 442 -9.00 -23.01 -3.67
CA GLY A 442 -8.73 -23.99 -4.70
C GLY A 442 -8.05 -23.41 -5.94
N THR A 443 -8.52 -22.25 -6.43
CA THR A 443 -7.90 -21.55 -7.59
C THR A 443 -7.46 -20.13 -7.27
N THR A 444 -7.75 -19.64 -6.08
CA THR A 444 -7.42 -18.27 -5.63
C THR A 444 -7.22 -18.27 -4.12
N TRP A 445 -6.71 -17.16 -3.61
CA TRP A 445 -6.48 -16.96 -2.18
C TRP A 445 -7.38 -15.85 -1.62
N GLY A 446 -8.06 -16.17 -0.51
CA GLY A 446 -8.78 -15.19 0.30
C GLY A 446 -7.84 -14.56 1.32
N LEU A 447 -7.83 -13.24 1.39
CA LEU A 447 -7.07 -12.46 2.38
C LEU A 447 -8.06 -11.68 3.23
N GLN A 448 -8.26 -12.10 4.48
CA GLN A 448 -9.12 -11.39 5.43
C GLN A 448 -8.29 -10.71 6.49
N SER A 449 -8.44 -9.40 6.68
CA SER A 449 -7.71 -8.70 7.74
C SER A 449 -8.09 -9.25 9.12
N ALA A 450 -7.10 -9.76 9.84
CA ALA A 450 -7.22 -10.30 11.20
C ALA A 450 -6.90 -9.27 12.29
N SER A 451 -6.39 -8.09 11.89
CA SER A 451 -6.11 -6.97 12.79
C SER A 451 -6.53 -5.62 12.23
N ASN A 452 -6.60 -4.63 13.13
CA ASN A 452 -6.57 -3.23 12.73
C ASN A 452 -5.22 -2.89 12.08
N PHE A 453 -5.22 -1.82 11.28
CA PHE A 453 -3.99 -1.23 10.75
C PHE A 453 -3.11 -0.74 11.90
N THR A 454 -1.81 -1.01 11.80
CA THR A 454 -0.79 -0.60 12.77
C THR A 454 0.29 0.18 12.02
N VAL A 455 0.58 1.39 12.50
CA VAL A 455 1.69 2.22 12.02
C VAL A 455 3.01 1.64 12.53
N GLY A 456 4.04 1.62 11.69
CA GLY A 456 5.36 1.06 11.99
C GLY A 456 5.73 -0.15 11.12
N PRO A 457 7.00 -0.58 11.15
CA PRO A 457 7.44 -1.83 10.54
C PRO A 457 6.65 -3.04 11.05
N ALA A 458 6.39 -4.03 10.18
CA ALA A 458 5.75 -5.28 10.60
C ALA A 458 6.61 -6.09 11.58
N SER A 459 7.93 -5.93 11.51
CA SER A 459 8.90 -6.55 12.43
C SER A 459 8.70 -6.12 13.89
N ASP A 460 8.09 -4.95 14.15
CA ASP A 460 7.80 -4.49 15.51
C ASP A 460 6.75 -5.39 16.20
N ALA A 461 5.96 -6.17 15.44
CA ALA A 461 5.07 -7.20 15.96
C ALA A 461 5.81 -8.47 16.40
N TYR A 462 7.01 -8.74 15.88
CA TYR A 462 7.83 -9.88 16.30
C TYR A 462 8.40 -9.65 17.70
N VAL A 463 9.13 -8.54 17.87
CA VAL A 463 9.62 -8.03 19.15
C VAL A 463 9.68 -6.50 19.06
N SER A 464 8.96 -5.80 19.94
CA SER A 464 8.91 -4.34 19.93
C SER A 464 10.31 -3.72 20.03
N PRO A 465 10.66 -2.69 19.24
CA PRO A 465 11.97 -2.03 19.28
C PRO A 465 12.24 -1.32 20.61
N SER A 466 11.20 -1.07 21.42
CA SER A 466 11.34 -0.51 22.77
C SER A 466 11.79 -1.52 23.82
N THR A 467 11.86 -2.81 23.47
CA THR A 467 12.27 -3.91 24.38
C THR A 467 13.73 -3.76 24.82
N GLY A 468 14.62 -3.30 23.94
CA GLY A 468 16.06 -3.38 24.18
C GLY A 468 16.49 -4.83 24.36
N VAL A 469 17.16 -5.15 25.46
CA VAL A 469 17.56 -6.53 25.79
C VAL A 469 16.84 -6.99 27.06
N ASP A 470 15.99 -8.02 26.93
CA ASP A 470 15.28 -8.66 28.04
C ASP A 470 15.77 -10.10 28.22
N LEU A 471 16.75 -10.25 29.11
CA LEU A 471 17.34 -11.55 29.45
C LEU A 471 16.36 -12.45 30.23
N VAL A 472 15.32 -11.90 30.86
CA VAL A 472 14.35 -12.69 31.63
C VAL A 472 13.38 -13.39 30.68
N ASN A 473 12.86 -12.65 29.69
CA ASN A 473 11.95 -13.19 28.70
C ASN A 473 12.65 -13.77 27.47
N LEU A 474 13.98 -13.74 27.44
CA LEU A 474 14.81 -14.28 26.36
C LEU A 474 14.49 -13.65 25.00
N ILE A 475 14.25 -12.33 25.00
CA ILE A 475 13.97 -11.56 23.80
C ILE A 475 14.85 -10.30 23.74
N ALA A 476 15.18 -9.86 22.54
CA ALA A 476 15.83 -8.58 22.32
C ALA A 476 15.34 -7.95 21.01
N SER A 477 15.31 -6.63 20.97
CA SER A 477 15.10 -5.86 19.75
C SER A 477 15.78 -4.51 19.89
N GLN A 478 16.63 -4.18 18.92
CA GLN A 478 17.41 -2.96 18.89
C GLN A 478 17.39 -2.37 17.49
N ARG A 479 16.95 -1.12 17.40
CA ARG A 479 17.03 -0.30 16.20
C ARG A 479 18.33 0.50 16.20
N VAL A 480 18.97 0.59 15.05
CA VAL A 480 20.25 1.24 14.85
C VAL A 480 20.14 2.24 13.72
N THR A 481 20.52 3.48 14.01
CA THR A 481 20.67 4.55 13.00
C THR A 481 22.15 4.69 12.66
N THR A 482 22.45 4.71 11.38
CA THR A 482 23.79 4.96 10.83
C THR A 482 23.77 6.26 10.02
N LEU A 483 24.92 6.64 9.46
CA LEU A 483 24.99 7.75 8.50
C LEU A 483 24.49 7.37 7.10
N GLU A 484 24.21 6.08 6.85
CA GLU A 484 23.84 5.52 5.55
C GLU A 484 22.47 4.81 5.59
N GLY A 485 21.71 4.93 6.69
CA GLY A 485 20.39 4.31 6.88
C GLY A 485 20.17 3.64 8.23
N HIS A 486 19.08 2.88 8.33
CA HIS A 486 18.52 2.29 9.53
C HIS A 486 18.43 0.77 9.43
N LEU A 487 18.74 0.12 10.54
CA LEU A 487 18.69 -1.34 10.68
C LEU A 487 17.92 -1.69 11.95
N THR A 488 17.31 -2.88 12.00
CA THR A 488 16.78 -3.45 13.24
C THR A 488 17.28 -4.88 13.40
N VAL A 489 17.75 -5.23 14.60
CA VAL A 489 18.06 -6.62 14.97
C VAL A 489 17.13 -7.02 16.10
N ALA A 490 16.42 -8.13 15.92
CA ALA A 490 15.66 -8.76 16.99
C ALA A 490 16.05 -10.22 17.18
N ALA A 491 15.86 -10.72 18.39
CA ALA A 491 16.12 -12.10 18.76
C ALA A 491 15.02 -12.66 19.68
N LYS A 492 14.65 -13.93 19.49
CA LYS A 492 13.90 -14.76 20.44
C LYS A 492 14.72 -16.02 20.72
N ILE A 493 14.99 -16.31 21.99
CA ILE A 493 15.77 -17.47 22.41
C ILE A 493 14.85 -18.44 23.13
N PHE A 494 14.93 -19.72 22.78
CA PHE A 494 14.16 -20.80 23.39
C PHE A 494 15.08 -21.71 24.18
N ASP A 495 14.83 -21.85 25.47
CA ASP A 495 15.40 -22.94 26.28
C ASP A 495 14.69 -24.24 25.91
N LEU A 496 15.43 -25.17 25.30
CA LEU A 496 14.93 -26.48 24.87
C LEU A 496 15.06 -27.53 25.99
N GLY A 497 15.54 -27.14 27.16
CA GLY A 497 15.91 -28.01 28.26
C GLY A 497 17.28 -28.66 28.07
N GLY A 498 17.82 -29.22 29.16
CA GLY A 498 19.11 -29.93 29.13
C GLY A 498 20.33 -29.05 28.81
N GLY A 499 20.22 -27.72 29.00
CA GLY A 499 21.29 -26.77 28.67
C GLY A 499 21.43 -26.47 27.18
N VAL A 500 20.40 -26.75 26.39
CA VAL A 500 20.37 -26.51 24.94
C VAL A 500 19.43 -25.35 24.64
N PHE A 501 19.89 -24.42 23.82
CA PHE A 501 19.18 -23.19 23.47
C PHE A 501 19.07 -23.06 21.96
N ARG A 502 17.91 -22.65 21.47
CA ARG A 502 17.70 -22.25 20.07
C ARG A 502 17.63 -20.72 20.00
N TYR A 503 18.49 -20.12 19.19
CA TYR A 503 18.49 -18.69 18.92
C TYR A 503 17.79 -18.43 17.59
N ASN A 504 16.78 -17.57 17.58
CA ASN A 504 16.12 -17.09 16.37
C ASN A 504 16.39 -15.59 16.22
N TYR A 505 17.17 -15.20 15.23
CA TYR A 505 17.47 -13.81 14.92
C TYR A 505 16.72 -13.35 13.68
N MET A 506 16.45 -12.06 13.65
CA MET A 506 15.89 -11.33 12.53
C MET A 506 16.70 -10.04 12.37
N VAL A 507 17.26 -9.81 11.18
CA VAL A 507 17.92 -8.56 10.81
C VAL A 507 17.11 -7.93 9.70
N GLU A 508 16.55 -6.75 9.96
CA GLU A 508 15.84 -5.95 8.98
C GLU A 508 16.73 -4.80 8.51
N ASN A 509 16.94 -4.75 7.20
CA ASN A 509 17.50 -3.58 6.55
C ASN A 509 16.34 -2.70 6.09
N HIS A 510 16.15 -1.55 6.74
CA HIS A 510 15.13 -0.58 6.35
C HIS A 510 15.61 0.15 5.09
N ASP A 511 16.53 1.09 5.24
CA ASP A 511 17.06 1.98 4.20
C ASP A 511 18.59 2.04 4.17
N TYR A 512 19.30 1.07 4.77
CA TYR A 512 20.76 0.99 4.70
C TYR A 512 21.23 0.55 3.30
N ASP A 513 21.54 1.53 2.46
CA ASP A 513 21.87 1.38 1.04
C ASP A 513 23.19 0.61 0.75
N PRO A 514 24.23 0.64 1.61
CA PRO A 514 25.46 -0.11 1.36
C PRO A 514 25.32 -1.64 1.37
N LYS A 515 24.15 -2.16 1.76
CA LYS A 515 23.83 -3.60 1.90
C LYS A 515 24.69 -4.31 2.96
N LEU A 516 24.25 -5.50 3.36
CA LEU A 516 24.98 -6.37 4.29
C LEU A 516 25.28 -7.71 3.62
N ASP A 517 26.47 -8.29 3.81
CA ASP A 517 26.83 -9.61 3.27
C ASP A 517 27.39 -10.59 4.32
N GLN A 518 27.53 -10.14 5.57
CA GLN A 518 28.01 -10.96 6.67
C GLN A 518 27.48 -10.49 8.03
N PHE A 519 27.15 -11.47 8.88
CA PHE A 519 26.85 -11.29 10.30
C PHE A 519 27.81 -12.12 11.15
N GLU A 520 28.25 -11.58 12.29
CA GLU A 520 29.10 -12.30 13.24
C GLU A 520 28.51 -12.30 14.65
N ILE A 521 28.42 -13.49 15.24
CA ILE A 521 27.89 -13.71 16.58
C ILE A 521 28.98 -14.37 17.42
N PRO A 522 29.21 -13.95 18.67
CA PRO A 522 30.10 -14.66 19.58
C PRO A 522 29.64 -16.11 19.78
N LEU A 523 30.52 -17.08 19.56
CA LEU A 523 30.26 -18.50 19.82
C LEU A 523 31.59 -19.22 19.99
N ILE A 524 31.89 -19.69 21.21
CA ILE A 524 33.15 -20.41 21.50
C ILE A 524 33.32 -21.63 20.61
N ASP A 525 34.55 -21.96 20.21
CA ASP A 525 34.83 -23.06 19.28
C ASP A 525 34.42 -24.44 19.83
N SER A 526 34.30 -24.59 21.16
CA SER A 526 33.84 -25.81 21.82
C SER A 526 32.31 -25.95 21.91
N ALA A 527 31.55 -24.91 21.56
CA ALA A 527 30.09 -24.95 21.58
C ALA A 527 29.56 -25.86 20.48
N SER A 528 28.45 -26.55 20.75
CA SER A 528 27.73 -27.26 19.70
C SER A 528 27.05 -26.27 18.74
N LEU A 529 27.01 -26.62 17.46
CA LEU A 529 26.24 -25.92 16.44
C LEU A 529 25.44 -26.96 15.66
N SER A 530 24.12 -26.83 15.71
CA SER A 530 23.21 -27.72 14.99
C SER A 530 21.93 -26.99 14.56
N SER A 531 21.11 -27.66 13.75
CA SER A 531 19.79 -27.17 13.31
C SER A 531 19.82 -25.74 12.76
N THR A 532 20.82 -25.43 11.95
CA THR A 532 20.96 -24.12 11.31
C THR A 532 19.86 -23.91 10.27
N VAL A 533 19.17 -22.77 10.34
CA VAL A 533 18.14 -22.35 9.39
C VAL A 533 18.49 -20.93 8.93
N PHE A 534 18.36 -20.68 7.64
CA PHE A 534 18.47 -19.35 7.05
C PHE A 534 17.27 -19.14 6.12
N ALA A 535 16.68 -17.95 6.18
CA ALA A 535 15.58 -17.53 5.35
C ALA A 535 15.84 -16.08 4.89
N ASP A 536 15.74 -15.89 3.58
CA ASP A 536 15.80 -14.61 2.88
C ASP A 536 14.52 -14.40 2.05
N LEU A 537 14.61 -13.71 0.92
CA LEU A 537 13.47 -13.36 0.07
C LEU A 537 12.94 -14.52 -0.78
N ASP A 538 13.69 -15.62 -0.89
CA ASP A 538 13.34 -16.74 -1.77
C ASP A 538 13.38 -18.10 -1.04
N VAL A 539 13.08 -19.17 -1.79
CA VAL A 539 13.08 -20.56 -1.28
C VAL A 539 14.28 -21.37 -1.79
N SER A 540 15.21 -20.72 -2.47
CA SER A 540 16.36 -21.35 -3.10
C SER A 540 17.47 -21.58 -2.07
N ALA A 541 17.61 -22.84 -1.65
CA ALA A 541 18.71 -23.24 -0.77
C ALA A 541 20.12 -23.05 -1.40
N ALA A 542 20.21 -22.79 -2.71
CA ALA A 542 21.48 -22.69 -3.44
C ALA A 542 22.23 -21.37 -3.20
N ASN A 543 21.53 -20.30 -2.81
CA ASN A 543 22.08 -18.97 -2.49
C ASN A 543 21.97 -18.60 -1.00
N ASN A 544 21.44 -19.50 -0.17
CA ASN A 544 21.41 -19.33 1.29
C ASN A 544 22.80 -19.01 1.85
N TRP A 545 22.82 -18.16 2.88
CA TRP A 545 24.06 -17.84 3.57
C TRP A 545 24.57 -19.06 4.36
N SER A 546 25.89 -19.19 4.40
CA SER A 546 26.56 -20.31 5.04
C SER A 546 26.95 -19.97 6.49
N PHE A 547 26.87 -20.96 7.37
CA PHE A 547 27.26 -20.86 8.77
C PHE A 547 28.66 -21.43 8.96
N ASN A 548 29.57 -20.65 9.54
CA ASN A 548 30.94 -21.07 9.83
C ASN A 548 31.33 -20.68 11.26
N GLN A 549 31.60 -21.68 12.11
CA GLN A 549 32.07 -21.48 13.48
C GLN A 549 33.59 -21.63 13.55
N LEU A 550 34.30 -20.54 13.82
CA LEU A 550 35.75 -20.52 13.95
C LEU A 550 36.21 -19.27 14.72
N ASN A 551 37.31 -19.38 15.48
CA ASN A 551 37.91 -18.26 16.20
C ASN A 551 36.95 -17.61 17.20
N ASN A 552 36.17 -18.43 17.90
CA ASN A 552 35.14 -18.03 18.87
C ASN A 552 34.02 -17.15 18.28
N LYS A 553 33.74 -17.34 16.99
CA LYS A 553 32.67 -16.63 16.27
C LYS A 553 31.87 -17.61 15.41
N LEU A 554 30.56 -17.40 15.35
CA LEU A 554 29.69 -17.89 14.30
C LEU A 554 29.54 -16.80 13.24
N THR A 555 30.07 -17.06 12.06
CA THR A 555 29.93 -16.19 10.89
C THR A 555 28.82 -16.72 10.01
N ILE A 556 27.84 -15.89 9.67
CA ILE A 556 26.83 -16.17 8.66
C ILE A 556 27.14 -15.26 7.47
N THR A 557 27.53 -15.85 6.33
CA THR A 557 28.00 -15.06 5.17
C THR A 557 27.35 -15.50 3.86
N GLY A 558 27.02 -14.51 3.04
CA GLY A 558 26.42 -14.66 1.72
C GLY A 558 27.37 -14.42 0.58
N THR A 559 26.85 -14.55 -0.64
CA THR A 559 27.53 -14.03 -1.83
C THR A 559 27.10 -12.60 -2.09
N THR A 560 27.87 -11.84 -2.86
CA THR A 560 27.47 -10.48 -3.28
C THR A 560 26.17 -10.45 -4.08
N ALA A 561 25.79 -11.57 -4.71
CA ALA A 561 24.53 -11.70 -5.42
C ALA A 561 23.32 -11.84 -4.47
N ASN A 562 23.56 -12.24 -3.22
CA ASN A 562 22.56 -12.35 -2.17
C ASN A 562 22.90 -11.47 -0.96
N ALA A 563 23.46 -10.28 -1.21
CA ALA A 563 23.65 -9.28 -0.17
C ALA A 563 22.30 -8.67 0.23
N GLN A 564 22.07 -8.51 1.53
CA GLN A 564 20.84 -7.97 2.08
C GLN A 564 20.70 -6.48 1.71
N ALA A 565 19.82 -6.20 0.75
CA ALA A 565 19.46 -4.85 0.34
C ALA A 565 18.39 -4.23 1.25
N TRP A 566 18.14 -2.94 1.08
CA TRP A 566 17.10 -2.21 1.80
C TRP A 566 15.70 -2.85 1.66
N GLY A 567 14.77 -2.59 2.58
CA GLY A 567 13.42 -3.17 2.60
C GLY A 567 13.36 -4.69 2.78
N SER A 568 14.44 -5.34 3.21
CA SER A 568 14.50 -6.80 3.34
C SER A 568 14.84 -7.29 4.75
N ILE A 569 14.28 -8.43 5.13
CA ILE A 569 14.55 -9.15 6.37
C ILE A 569 15.28 -10.44 6.08
N TYR A 570 16.42 -10.64 6.73
CA TYR A 570 17.11 -11.93 6.76
C TYR A 570 16.93 -12.53 8.16
N SER A 571 16.43 -13.75 8.20
CA SER A 571 16.14 -14.49 9.42
C SER A 571 17.02 -15.72 9.50
N PHE A 572 17.59 -15.97 10.66
CA PHE A 572 18.45 -17.14 10.86
C PHE A 572 18.30 -17.72 12.26
N SER A 573 18.50 -19.03 12.35
CA SER A 573 18.37 -19.78 13.59
C SER A 573 19.46 -20.83 13.71
N PHE A 574 19.85 -21.13 14.94
CA PHE A 574 20.74 -22.23 15.26
C PHE A 574 20.50 -22.70 16.69
N THR A 575 20.89 -23.94 16.95
CA THR A 575 20.86 -24.55 18.28
C THR A 575 22.27 -24.74 18.79
N THR A 576 22.50 -24.37 20.06
CA THR A 576 23.77 -24.54 20.75
C THR A 576 23.58 -24.92 22.22
N ASN A 577 24.61 -25.47 22.84
CA ASN A 577 24.64 -25.82 24.27
C ASN A 577 25.14 -24.67 25.17
N VAL A 578 25.06 -23.43 24.67
CA VAL A 578 25.57 -22.23 25.35
C VAL A 578 24.40 -21.29 25.66
N ALA A 579 24.28 -20.94 26.94
CA ALA A 579 23.22 -20.08 27.46
C ALA A 579 23.35 -18.64 26.95
N PRO A 580 22.23 -17.90 26.83
CA PRO A 580 22.24 -16.52 26.37
C PRO A 580 22.75 -15.57 27.44
N VAL A 581 23.52 -14.56 27.02
CA VAL A 581 23.92 -13.39 27.81
C VAL A 581 23.72 -12.13 26.98
N VAL A 582 23.73 -10.98 27.64
CA VAL A 582 23.78 -9.69 26.94
C VAL A 582 25.13 -9.54 26.26
N GLY A 583 25.11 -9.25 24.97
CA GLY A 583 26.32 -8.98 24.18
C GLY A 583 25.99 -8.18 22.93
N SER A 584 26.73 -8.43 21.85
CA SER A 584 26.49 -7.77 20.56
C SER A 584 26.74 -8.70 19.39
N ILE A 585 25.93 -8.52 18.35
CA ILE A 585 26.18 -9.06 17.01
C ILE A 585 26.87 -7.97 16.18
N SER A 586 27.75 -8.37 15.25
CA SER A 586 28.33 -7.49 14.25
C SER A 586 27.64 -7.68 12.90
N LEU A 587 27.27 -6.57 12.25
CA LEU A 587 26.78 -6.53 10.87
C LEU A 587 27.82 -5.86 9.98
N GLN A 588 28.18 -6.51 8.87
CA GLN A 588 29.22 -6.02 7.96
C GLN A 588 28.64 -5.50 6.65
N LYS A 589 29.17 -4.35 6.22
CA LYS A 589 28.87 -3.72 4.93
C LYS A 589 29.31 -4.60 3.77
N ALA A 590 28.45 -4.71 2.76
CA ALA A 590 28.78 -5.49 1.58
C ALA A 590 30.03 -4.97 0.85
N GLY A 591 30.95 -5.88 0.52
CA GLY A 591 32.24 -5.53 -0.10
C GLY A 591 33.28 -4.92 0.84
N GLY A 592 32.98 -4.80 2.14
CA GLY A 592 33.91 -4.37 3.19
C GLY A 592 34.24 -2.87 3.22
N GLY A 593 35.24 -2.50 4.02
CA GLY A 593 35.84 -1.15 4.04
C GLY A 593 35.21 -0.14 5.01
N ALA A 594 34.08 -0.44 5.64
CA ALA A 594 33.52 0.33 6.75
C ALA A 594 33.76 -0.38 8.11
N ALA A 595 33.60 0.36 9.20
CA ALA A 595 33.58 -0.25 10.53
C ALA A 595 32.30 -1.09 10.70
N ASP A 596 32.45 -2.23 11.38
CA ASP A 596 31.35 -3.10 11.78
C ASP A 596 30.26 -2.34 12.54
N ILE A 597 29.01 -2.63 12.20
CA ILE A 597 27.85 -2.11 12.94
C ILE A 597 27.58 -3.09 14.10
N LEU A 598 27.89 -2.67 15.32
CA LEU A 598 27.65 -3.46 16.52
C LEU A 598 26.25 -3.20 17.07
N VAL A 599 25.47 -4.26 17.25
CA VAL A 599 24.08 -4.18 17.75
C VAL A 599 23.94 -4.98 19.03
N SER A 600 23.52 -4.32 20.12
CA SER A 600 23.29 -4.99 21.40
C SER A 600 22.09 -5.93 21.31
N THR A 601 22.28 -7.17 21.76
CA THR A 601 21.28 -8.24 21.71
C THR A 601 21.64 -9.35 22.71
N LEU A 602 20.88 -10.44 22.70
CA LEU A 602 21.22 -11.69 23.38
C LEU A 602 22.11 -12.53 22.48
N VAL A 603 23.26 -12.98 22.99
CA VAL A 603 24.23 -13.83 22.29
C VAL A 603 24.64 -15.03 23.17
N PRO A 604 25.19 -16.12 22.60
CA PRO A 604 25.80 -17.19 23.38
C PRO A 604 26.91 -16.68 24.30
N ASP A 605 26.90 -17.10 25.57
CA ASP A 605 27.94 -16.79 26.54
C ASP A 605 29.28 -17.42 26.20
N THR A 606 30.22 -16.58 25.77
CA THR A 606 31.58 -17.02 25.46
C THR A 606 32.52 -17.05 26.65
N THR A 607 32.06 -16.61 27.84
CA THR A 607 32.88 -16.55 29.06
C THR A 607 32.73 -17.77 29.96
N SER A 608 31.62 -18.51 29.85
CA SER A 608 31.38 -19.71 30.64
C SER A 608 32.18 -20.95 30.20
N GLY A 609 32.86 -20.89 29.05
CA GLY A 609 33.81 -21.92 28.62
C GLY A 609 35.10 -22.00 29.45
N ASP A 610 35.43 -20.95 30.21
CA ASP A 610 36.60 -20.89 31.10
C ASP A 610 36.30 -21.29 32.55
N LEU A 611 35.06 -21.68 32.86
CA LEU A 611 34.72 -22.28 34.15
C LEU A 611 35.18 -23.75 34.18
N ILE A 612 36.49 -23.92 34.40
CA ILE A 612 37.08 -25.12 35.00
C ILE A 612 36.47 -25.28 36.40
N PHE A 613 35.27 -25.83 36.47
CA PHE A 613 34.91 -26.73 37.56
C PHE A 613 35.01 -28.15 37.02
N ALA A 614 36.25 -28.52 36.68
CA ALA A 614 36.68 -29.87 36.95
C ALA A 614 36.60 -30.06 38.47
N ASP A 615 35.94 -31.14 38.88
CA ASP A 615 35.86 -31.67 40.23
C ASP A 615 34.70 -31.13 41.08
N SER A 616 33.60 -31.87 41.00
CA SER A 616 32.88 -32.47 42.14
C SER A 616 33.17 -31.84 43.50
N PHE A 617 32.23 -31.05 44.02
CA PHE A 617 32.02 -30.99 45.46
C PHE A 617 30.71 -31.70 45.80
N GLU A 618 30.93 -32.90 46.37
CA GLU A 618 30.00 -33.90 46.96
C GLU A 618 29.26 -34.87 46.02
#